data_AF-A0A444VLB5-F1
#
_entry.id   AF-A0A444VLB5-F1
#
_cell.length_a   1.000
_cell.length_b   1.000
_cell.length_c   1.000
_cell.angle_alpha   90.00
_cell.angle_beta   90.00
_cell.angle_gamma   90.00
#
_symmetry.space_group_name_H-M   'P 1'
#
loop_
_entity.id
_entity.type
_entity.pdbx_description
1 polymer ?
#
loop_
_entity_poly.entity_id
_entity_poly.type
_entity_poly.pdbx_seq_one_letter_code
_entity_poly.pdbx_strand_id
1 'polypeptide(L)'
;MERISRDTVALFTELKKELTELDLGENEKLRFTYCEIGQLLTHGFSVSLTTSDNNFLRVKNWNTKFYREGFENGFFNLDRLAINEKKIKLTDSEFLDLQKLINKELNKNKIDGIVLDGLFCQLTVGNKTLEWNMNKEMNKNLSELILLIRKKASVQQRL
;
A
#
# COMPACT_ATOMS: atom_id res chain seq x y z
N MET A 1 6.92 15.85 -22.70
CA MET A 1 6.76 14.62 -23.51
C MET A 1 6.34 13.53 -22.53
N GLU A 2 5.29 12.77 -22.83
CA GLU A 2 4.78 11.73 -21.91
C GLU A 2 5.71 10.52 -21.88
N ARG A 3 5.92 9.94 -20.69
CA ARG A 3 6.71 8.72 -20.48
C ARG A 3 5.87 7.49 -20.81
N ILE A 4 5.98 7.01 -22.05
CA ILE A 4 5.38 5.73 -22.47
C ILE A 4 6.42 4.61 -22.34
N SER A 5 6.05 3.51 -21.70
CA SER A 5 6.93 2.35 -21.48
C SER A 5 6.21 1.04 -21.84
N ARG A 6 6.97 0.03 -22.26
CA ARG A 6 6.51 -1.37 -22.35
C ARG A 6 7.06 -2.24 -21.21
N ASP A 7 7.91 -1.67 -20.37
CA ASP A 7 8.57 -2.37 -19.28
C ASP A 7 7.64 -2.41 -18.05
N THR A 8 7.24 -3.61 -17.66
CA THR A 8 6.40 -3.86 -16.48
C THR A 8 7.12 -3.52 -15.19
N VAL A 9 8.46 -3.61 -15.15
CA VAL A 9 9.26 -3.20 -14.00
C VAL A 9 9.16 -1.68 -13.82
N ALA A 10 9.32 -0.93 -14.91
CA ALA A 10 9.16 0.53 -14.87
C ALA A 10 7.76 0.95 -14.39
N LEU A 11 6.70 0.28 -14.89
CA LEU A 11 5.34 0.51 -14.40
C LEU A 11 5.21 0.19 -12.90
N PHE A 12 5.73 -0.96 -12.46
CA PHE A 12 5.67 -1.36 -11.05
C PHE A 12 6.38 -0.35 -10.15
N THR A 13 7.56 0.13 -10.56
CA THR A 13 8.32 1.15 -9.82
C THR A 13 7.55 2.46 -9.70
N GLU A 14 7.02 2.97 -10.81
CA GLU A 14 6.24 4.21 -10.79
C GLU A 14 4.94 4.05 -9.97
N LEU A 15 4.28 2.91 -10.08
CA LEU A 15 3.08 2.61 -9.29
C LEU A 15 3.37 2.56 -7.79
N LYS A 16 4.45 1.86 -7.39
CA LYS A 16 4.89 1.83 -5.98
C LYS A 16 5.17 3.23 -5.47
N LYS A 17 5.84 4.05 -6.29
CA LYS A 17 6.15 5.45 -5.99
C LYS A 17 4.86 6.24 -5.78
N GLU A 18 3.96 6.29 -6.76
CA GLU A 18 2.70 7.05 -6.68
C GLU A 18 1.79 6.62 -5.51
N LEU A 19 1.78 5.32 -5.19
CA LEU A 19 1.05 4.79 -4.05
C LEU A 19 1.69 5.16 -2.71
N THR A 20 3.01 5.26 -2.61
CA THR A 20 3.71 5.47 -1.33
C THR A 20 4.10 6.92 -1.05
N GLU A 21 4.33 7.72 -2.10
CA GLU A 21 4.63 9.14 -1.97
C GLU A 21 3.39 9.90 -1.53
N LEU A 22 3.57 10.78 -0.56
CA LEU A 22 2.50 11.65 -0.04
C LEU A 22 2.99 13.09 -0.11
N ASP A 23 2.11 13.98 -0.52
CA ASP A 23 2.31 15.41 -0.32
C ASP A 23 2.04 15.72 1.15
N LEU A 24 3.13 15.89 1.91
CA LEU A 24 3.12 16.17 3.34
C LEU A 24 3.34 17.67 3.54
N GLY A 25 2.48 18.30 4.35
CA GLY A 25 2.70 19.68 4.76
C GLY A 25 3.97 19.83 5.62
N GLU A 26 4.44 21.07 5.80
CA GLU A 26 5.71 21.40 6.49
C GLU A 26 5.87 20.78 7.89
N ASN A 27 4.75 20.55 8.60
CA ASN A 27 4.72 19.94 9.95
C ASN A 27 4.15 18.51 9.98
N GLU A 28 3.85 17.93 8.82
CA GLU A 28 3.27 16.61 8.71
C GLU A 28 4.36 15.56 8.57
N LYS A 29 4.36 14.57 9.47
CA LYS A 29 5.27 13.43 9.41
C LYS A 29 4.50 12.15 9.19
N LEU A 30 5.09 11.24 8.44
CA LEU A 30 4.56 9.90 8.26
C LEU A 30 4.72 9.08 9.54
N ARG A 31 3.64 8.51 10.06
CA ARG A 31 3.71 7.50 11.13
C ARG A 31 3.94 6.12 10.55
N PHE A 32 3.16 5.76 9.53
CA PHE A 32 3.39 4.57 8.74
C PHE A 32 2.80 4.71 7.33
N THR A 33 3.32 3.89 6.42
CA THR A 33 2.71 3.59 5.11
C THR A 33 2.73 2.10 4.89
N TYR A 34 1.58 1.56 4.54
CA TYR A 34 1.43 0.21 4.02
C TYR A 34 1.12 0.27 2.54
N CYS A 35 1.74 -0.56 1.72
CA CYS A 35 1.51 -0.68 0.28
C CYS A 35 1.35 -2.14 -0.09
N GLU A 36 0.38 -2.43 -0.95
CA GLU A 36 0.11 -3.75 -1.51
C GLU A 36 -0.11 -3.62 -3.02
N ILE A 37 0.62 -4.42 -3.79
CA ILE A 37 0.52 -4.48 -5.24
C ILE A 37 0.48 -5.95 -5.65
N GLY A 38 -0.54 -6.34 -6.43
CA GLY A 38 -0.57 -7.68 -7.02
C GLY A 38 0.58 -7.84 -8.02
N GLN A 39 1.34 -8.94 -7.97
CA GLN A 39 2.46 -9.14 -8.90
C GLN A 39 2.04 -9.18 -10.38
N LEU A 40 0.80 -9.62 -10.65
CA LEU A 40 0.18 -9.57 -11.97
C LEU A 40 -0.45 -8.20 -12.30
N LEU A 41 -0.16 -7.16 -11.50
CA LEU A 41 -0.64 -5.79 -11.69
C LEU A 41 -2.16 -5.66 -11.82
N THR A 42 -2.90 -6.55 -11.15
CA THR A 42 -4.38 -6.58 -11.16
C THR A 42 -5.00 -5.58 -10.19
N HIS A 43 -4.23 -5.16 -9.19
CA HIS A 43 -4.63 -4.18 -8.18
C HIS A 43 -3.38 -3.57 -7.53
N GLY A 44 -3.56 -2.40 -6.92
CA GLY A 44 -2.57 -1.78 -6.05
C GLY A 44 -3.25 -0.78 -5.14
N PHE A 45 -2.86 -0.74 -3.87
CA PHE A 45 -3.32 0.28 -2.94
C PHE A 45 -2.27 0.56 -1.87
N SER A 46 -2.42 1.70 -1.22
CA SER A 46 -1.68 2.02 -0.01
C SER A 46 -2.58 2.62 1.04
N VAL A 47 -2.13 2.52 2.29
CA VAL A 47 -2.75 3.11 3.46
C VAL A 47 -1.67 3.78 4.26
N SER A 48 -1.86 5.05 4.58
CA SER A 48 -0.91 5.83 5.35
C SER A 48 -1.59 6.59 6.48
N LEU A 49 -0.83 6.79 7.56
CA LEU A 49 -1.23 7.63 8.69
C LEU A 49 -0.14 8.66 8.96
N THR A 50 -0.55 9.89 9.19
CA THR A 50 0.36 11.01 9.43
C THR A 50 0.16 11.61 10.83
N THR A 51 1.07 12.48 11.26
CA THR A 51 1.02 13.10 12.60
C THR A 51 -0.04 14.20 12.73
N SER A 52 -0.36 14.89 11.64
CA SER A 52 -1.35 15.96 11.63
C SER A 52 -2.78 15.44 11.62
N ASP A 53 -3.00 14.22 11.10
CA ASP A 53 -4.33 13.66 10.86
C ASP A 53 -4.49 12.27 11.53
N ASN A 54 -4.24 12.22 12.84
CA ASN A 54 -4.10 10.96 13.59
C ASN A 54 -5.36 10.07 13.56
N ASN A 55 -6.53 10.62 13.25
CA ASN A 55 -7.78 9.87 13.19
C ASN A 55 -8.23 9.56 11.75
N PHE A 56 -7.39 9.82 10.75
CA PHE A 56 -7.74 9.53 9.36
C PHE A 56 -6.62 8.75 8.67
N LEU A 57 -7.00 7.64 8.05
CA LEU A 57 -6.15 6.93 7.12
C LEU A 57 -6.27 7.57 5.75
N ARG A 58 -5.14 7.96 5.14
CA ARG A 58 -5.09 8.29 3.72
C ARG A 58 -4.95 6.98 2.93
N VAL A 59 -5.88 6.72 2.03
CA VAL A 59 -5.90 5.49 1.23
C VAL A 59 -5.82 5.86 -0.24
N LYS A 60 -4.75 5.42 -0.90
CA LYS A 60 -4.61 5.51 -2.35
C LYS A 60 -4.95 4.16 -2.97
N ASN A 61 -5.75 4.14 -4.03
CA ASN A 61 -6.09 2.94 -4.79
C ASN A 61 -5.81 3.17 -6.26
N TRP A 62 -5.15 2.22 -6.89
CA TRP A 62 -4.94 2.22 -8.32
C TRP A 62 -6.15 1.63 -9.05
N ASN A 63 -6.69 2.41 -9.99
CA ASN A 63 -7.79 1.99 -10.84
C ASN A 63 -7.26 1.19 -12.05
N THR A 64 -7.14 -0.12 -11.86
CA THR A 64 -6.64 -1.02 -12.92
C THR A 64 -7.58 -1.15 -14.12
N LYS A 65 -8.88 -0.86 -13.95
CA LYS A 65 -9.84 -0.88 -15.07
C LYS A 65 -9.53 0.19 -16.11
N PHE A 66 -9.12 1.39 -15.68
CA PHE A 66 -8.72 2.47 -16.57
C PHE A 66 -7.53 2.09 -17.46
N TYR A 67 -6.66 1.20 -16.98
CA TYR A 67 -5.47 0.75 -17.69
C TYR A 67 -5.67 -0.55 -18.48
N ARG A 68 -6.84 -1.20 -18.41
CA ARG A 68 -7.04 -2.51 -19.03
C ARG A 68 -6.76 -2.48 -20.55
N GLU A 69 -7.14 -1.40 -21.22
CA GLU A 69 -6.84 -1.18 -22.64
C GLU A 69 -5.33 -0.99 -22.92
N GLY A 70 -4.57 -0.37 -22.01
CA GLY A 70 -3.11 -0.24 -22.12
C GLY A 70 -2.38 -1.56 -21.86
N PHE A 71 -2.88 -2.35 -20.90
CA PHE A 71 -2.37 -3.69 -20.60
C PHE A 71 -2.54 -4.65 -21.78
N GLU A 72 -3.68 -4.62 -22.46
CA GLU A 72 -3.94 -5.47 -23.63
C GLU A 72 -2.97 -5.18 -24.78
N ASN A 73 -2.50 -3.94 -24.91
CA ASN A 73 -1.57 -3.53 -25.95
C ASN A 73 -0.09 -3.56 -25.51
N GLY A 74 0.18 -3.79 -24.22
CA GLY A 74 1.54 -3.83 -23.66
C GLY A 74 2.24 -2.47 -23.58
N PHE A 75 1.48 -1.36 -23.57
CA PHE A 75 2.03 -0.01 -23.40
C PHE A 75 1.41 0.70 -22.19
N PHE A 76 2.25 1.36 -21.42
CA PHE A 76 1.90 2.05 -20.19
C PHE A 76 2.30 3.50 -20.26
N ASN A 77 1.37 4.40 -19.99
CA ASN A 77 1.68 5.80 -19.74
C ASN A 77 2.03 5.95 -18.25
N LEU A 78 3.31 6.18 -17.94
CA LEU A 78 3.79 6.27 -16.56
C LEU A 78 3.39 7.60 -15.88
N ASP A 79 3.03 8.63 -16.65
CA ASP A 79 2.62 9.94 -16.12
C ASP A 79 1.12 10.03 -15.81
N ARG A 80 0.32 9.01 -16.18
CA ARG A 80 -1.14 9.04 -16.08
C ARG A 80 -1.72 7.93 -15.21
N LEU A 81 -0.95 7.43 -14.23
CA LEU A 81 -1.42 6.38 -13.34
C LEU A 81 -2.69 6.83 -12.61
N ALA A 82 -3.80 6.11 -12.84
CA ALA A 82 -5.10 6.46 -12.31
C ALA A 82 -5.18 6.09 -10.82
N ILE A 83 -4.63 6.93 -9.96
CA ILE A 83 -4.63 6.79 -8.51
C ILE A 83 -5.74 7.62 -7.91
N ASN A 84 -6.65 6.96 -7.18
CA ASN A 84 -7.69 7.62 -6.41
C ASN A 84 -7.27 7.70 -4.95
N GLU A 85 -7.30 8.88 -4.36
CA GLU A 85 -7.05 9.09 -2.94
C GLU A 85 -8.34 9.39 -2.17
N LYS A 86 -8.47 8.83 -0.98
CA LYS A 86 -9.54 9.16 -0.03
C LYS A 86 -9.04 9.11 1.40
N LYS A 87 -9.75 9.80 2.29
CA LYS A 87 -9.53 9.72 3.74
C LYS A 87 -10.59 8.84 4.40
N ILE A 88 -10.16 7.93 5.25
CA ILE A 88 -11.05 7.06 6.03
C ILE A 88 -10.89 7.39 7.51
N LYS A 89 -11.97 7.82 8.15
CA LYS A 89 -11.98 8.12 9.58
C LYS A 89 -11.88 6.83 10.41
N LEU A 90 -10.99 6.85 11.39
CA LEU A 90 -10.87 5.86 12.45
C LEU A 90 -11.77 6.25 13.63
N THR A 91 -12.38 5.26 14.26
CA THR A 91 -12.92 5.42 15.61
C THR A 91 -11.77 5.48 16.61
N ASP A 92 -12.03 6.04 17.79
CA ASP A 92 -11.00 6.14 18.83
C ASP A 92 -10.46 4.76 19.24
N SER A 93 -11.34 3.75 19.30
CA SER A 93 -10.92 2.35 19.56
C SER A 93 -10.01 1.81 18.46
N GLU A 94 -10.36 2.01 17.19
CA GLU A 94 -9.53 1.56 16.06
C GLU A 94 -8.17 2.26 16.04
N PHE A 95 -8.13 3.55 16.37
CA PHE A 95 -6.90 4.31 16.47
C PHE A 95 -6.00 3.77 17.59
N LEU A 96 -6.57 3.52 18.77
CA LEU A 96 -5.85 2.95 19.91
C LEU A 96 -5.29 1.55 19.59
N ASP A 97 -6.08 0.69 18.95
CA ASP A 97 -5.65 -0.65 18.53
C ASP A 97 -4.50 -0.57 17.53
N LEU A 98 -4.60 0.33 16.54
CA LEU A 98 -3.56 0.55 15.54
C LEU A 98 -2.27 1.07 16.19
N GLN A 99 -2.35 2.05 17.10
CA GLN A 99 -1.17 2.55 17.84
C GLN A 99 -0.53 1.44 18.66
N LYS A 100 -1.33 0.64 19.36
CA LYS A 100 -0.85 -0.50 20.15
C LYS A 100 -0.10 -1.50 19.27
N LEU A 101 -0.64 -1.84 18.09
CA LEU A 101 -0.04 -2.81 17.17
C LEU A 101 1.25 -2.31 16.52
N ILE A 102 1.29 -1.03 16.12
CA ILE A 102 2.49 -0.41 15.52
C ILE A 102 3.68 -0.42 16.48
N ASN A 103 3.43 -0.27 17.78
CA ASN A 103 4.46 -0.28 18.82
C ASN A 103 4.91 -1.69 19.24
N LYS A 104 4.28 -2.75 18.71
CA LYS A 104 4.74 -4.13 18.94
C LYS A 104 5.93 -4.46 18.04
N GLU A 105 6.57 -5.58 18.33
CA GLU A 105 7.58 -6.14 17.45
C GLU A 105 6.96 -6.67 16.15
N LEU A 106 7.22 -5.95 15.05
CA LEU A 106 6.80 -6.29 13.70
C LEU A 106 7.98 -6.90 12.93
N ASN A 107 7.92 -8.19 12.64
CA ASN A 107 9.00 -8.91 11.97
C ASN A 107 8.46 -9.85 10.89
N LYS A 108 9.38 -10.25 10.01
CA LYS A 108 9.15 -11.33 9.06
C LYS A 108 9.68 -12.65 9.59
N ASN A 109 8.95 -13.72 9.35
CA ASN A 109 9.43 -15.09 9.48
C ASN A 109 10.22 -15.46 8.22
N LYS A 110 11.26 -16.28 8.38
CA LYS A 110 11.93 -16.89 7.24
C LYS A 110 11.03 -17.97 6.65
N ILE A 111 10.94 -18.00 5.32
CA ILE A 111 10.29 -19.07 4.57
C ILE A 111 11.29 -19.60 3.56
N ASP A 112 11.35 -20.92 3.43
CA ASP A 112 12.08 -21.57 2.36
C ASP A 112 11.14 -21.76 1.17
N GLY A 113 11.48 -21.17 0.01
CA GLY A 113 10.70 -21.29 -1.22
C GLY A 113 10.79 -20.08 -2.15
N ILE A 114 10.19 -20.22 -3.33
CA ILE A 114 10.05 -19.17 -4.34
C ILE A 114 8.55 -18.84 -4.46
N VAL A 115 8.22 -17.55 -4.52
CA VAL A 115 6.85 -17.09 -4.77
C VAL A 115 6.71 -16.81 -6.26
N LEU A 116 5.83 -17.56 -6.93
CA LEU A 116 5.57 -17.41 -8.37
C LEU A 116 4.34 -16.56 -8.66
N ASP A 117 3.37 -16.56 -7.75
CA ASP A 117 2.18 -15.71 -7.78
C ASP A 117 1.92 -15.24 -6.34
N GLY A 118 1.91 -13.93 -6.14
CA GLY A 118 1.87 -13.35 -4.81
C GLY A 118 1.54 -11.86 -4.82
N LEU A 119 1.65 -11.27 -3.63
CA LEU A 119 1.40 -9.85 -3.42
C LEU A 119 2.70 -9.21 -3.00
N PHE A 120 3.19 -8.21 -3.73
CA PHE A 120 4.20 -7.34 -3.14
C PHE A 120 3.55 -6.54 -2.00
N CYS A 121 4.01 -6.76 -0.78
CA CYS A 121 3.58 -6.01 0.39
C CYS A 121 4.78 -5.28 0.99
N GLN A 122 4.58 -4.02 1.36
CA GLN A 122 5.56 -3.20 2.05
C GLN A 122 4.91 -2.47 3.22
N LEU A 123 5.54 -2.50 4.39
CA LEU A 123 5.18 -1.66 5.53
C LEU A 123 6.40 -0.84 5.96
N THR A 124 6.23 0.47 5.99
CA THR A 124 7.21 1.43 6.48
C THR A 124 6.67 2.05 7.77
N VAL A 125 7.42 1.94 8.86
CA VAL A 125 7.12 2.55 10.18
C VAL A 125 8.37 3.24 10.68
N GLY A 126 8.34 4.57 10.79
CA GLY A 126 9.55 5.37 11.04
C GLY A 126 10.64 5.05 10.00
N ASN A 127 11.82 4.61 10.46
CA ASN A 127 12.94 4.24 9.58
C ASN A 127 12.97 2.75 9.21
N LYS A 128 12.01 1.95 9.69
CA LYS A 128 11.97 0.51 9.44
C LYS A 128 11.07 0.21 8.24
N THR A 129 11.61 -0.48 7.24
CA THR A 129 10.84 -0.99 6.10
C THR A 129 10.84 -2.51 6.12
N LEU A 130 9.66 -3.11 5.98
CA LEU A 130 9.45 -4.55 5.88
C LEU A 130 8.80 -4.84 4.53
N GLU A 131 9.38 -5.75 3.76
CA GLU A 131 8.84 -6.18 2.47
C GLU A 131 8.63 -7.69 2.45
N TRP A 132 7.46 -8.16 2.02
CA TRP A 132 7.14 -9.58 1.95
C TRP A 132 6.22 -9.87 0.76
N ASN A 133 6.13 -11.14 0.38
CA ASN A 133 5.33 -11.60 -0.75
C ASN A 133 4.15 -12.50 -0.34
N MET A 134 4.20 -13.08 0.87
CA MET A 134 3.20 -14.00 1.39
C MET A 134 2.80 -13.69 2.84
N ASN A 135 1.53 -13.95 3.17
CA ASN A 135 1.04 -13.77 4.55
C ASN A 135 1.78 -14.65 5.57
N LYS A 136 2.31 -15.81 5.15
CA LYS A 136 3.10 -16.70 6.02
C LYS A 136 4.39 -16.05 6.52
N GLU A 137 4.90 -15.05 5.81
CA GLU A 137 6.11 -14.33 6.20
C GLU A 137 5.84 -13.39 7.35
N MET A 138 4.58 -13.08 7.70
CA MET A 138 4.28 -12.16 8.79
C MET A 138 4.28 -12.87 10.13
N ASN A 139 4.95 -12.30 11.13
CA ASN A 139 4.70 -12.70 12.51
C ASN A 139 3.25 -12.35 12.93
N LYS A 140 2.82 -12.84 14.09
CA LYS A 140 1.44 -12.63 14.59
C LYS A 140 1.05 -11.15 14.65
N ASN A 141 1.94 -10.30 15.18
CA ASN A 141 1.65 -8.86 15.36
C ASN A 141 1.52 -8.12 14.02
N LEU A 142 2.42 -8.43 13.06
CA LEU A 142 2.36 -7.87 11.71
C LEU A 142 1.08 -8.32 11.00
N SER A 143 0.72 -9.61 11.11
CA SER A 143 -0.52 -10.12 10.54
C SER A 143 -1.76 -9.43 11.12
N GLU A 144 -1.83 -9.25 12.45
CA GLU A 144 -2.92 -8.52 13.11
C GLU A 144 -3.04 -7.06 12.60
N LEU A 145 -1.91 -6.35 12.50
CA LEU A 145 -1.86 -4.98 12.00
C LEU A 145 -2.36 -4.88 10.56
N ILE A 146 -1.85 -5.73 9.68
CA ILE A 146 -2.19 -5.72 8.25
C ILE A 146 -3.65 -6.12 8.03
N LEU A 147 -4.19 -7.06 8.82
CA LEU A 147 -5.61 -7.41 8.77
C LEU A 147 -6.50 -6.23 9.16
N LEU A 148 -6.15 -5.47 10.20
CA LEU A 148 -6.87 -4.26 10.60
C LEU A 148 -6.86 -3.21 9.47
N ILE A 149 -5.69 -2.96 8.89
CA ILE A 149 -5.51 -2.03 7.77
C ILE A 149 -6.34 -2.44 6.55
N ARG A 150 -6.22 -3.69 6.10
CA ARG A 150 -6.97 -4.24 4.96
C ARG A 150 -8.47 -4.18 5.18
N LYS A 151 -8.94 -4.57 6.38
CA LYS A 151 -10.37 -4.50 6.73
C LYS A 151 -10.88 -3.07 6.64
N LYS A 152 -10.14 -2.09 7.19
CA LYS A 152 -10.56 -0.69 7.14
C LYS A 152 -10.57 -0.12 5.72
N ALA A 153 -9.58 -0.47 4.90
CA ALA A 153 -9.49 -0.03 3.51
C ALA A 153 -10.59 -0.62 2.61
N SER A 154 -10.93 -1.90 2.82
CA SER A 154 -11.91 -2.65 2.00
C SER A 154 -13.37 -2.28 2.25
N VAL A 155 -13.73 -1.86 3.47
CA VAL A 155 -15.11 -1.48 3.85
C VAL A 155 -15.67 -0.35 2.96
N GLN A 156 -14.81 0.42 2.29
CA GLN A 156 -15.24 1.53 1.42
C GLN A 156 -14.98 1.31 -0.08
N GLN A 157 -14.72 0.08 -0.53
CA GLN A 157 -14.68 -0.25 -1.97
C GLN A 157 -16.05 -0.77 -2.49
N ARG A 158 -17.07 -0.86 -1.62
CA ARG A 158 -18.43 -1.36 -1.93
C ARG A 158 -19.51 -0.26 -2.02
N LEU A 159 -19.11 1.01 -2.07
CA LEU A 159 -19.98 2.15 -2.36
C LEU A 159 -19.53 2.76 -3.69
#